data_AF-A0A7C2T7Q7-F1
#
_entry.id   AF-A0A7C2T7Q7-F1
#
_cell.length_a   1.000
_cell.length_b   1.000
_cell.length_c   1.000
_cell.angle_alpha   90.00
_cell.angle_beta   90.00
_cell.angle_gamma   90.00
#
_symmetry.space_group_name_H-M   'P 1'
#
loop_
_entity.id
_entity.type
_entity.pdbx_description
1 polymer ?
#
loop_
_entity_poly.entity_id
_entity_poly.type
_entity_poly.pdbx_seq_one_letter_code
_entity_poly.pdbx_strand_id
1 'polypeptide(L)' 'MKDPTYRQKYRQFLRRLRQARQEAKLRQVDVARKLCRPQSFVSKVESGERRVDVIELAEFARLYRKPISFFVV' A
#
# COMPACT_ATOMS: atom_id res chain seq x y z
N MET A 1 9.35 -4.73 -16.67
CA MET A 1 9.27 -3.26 -16.45
C MET A 1 10.48 -2.61 -17.07
N LYS A 2 10.30 -1.72 -18.05
CA LYS A 2 11.37 -1.20 -18.92
C LYS A 2 11.93 0.18 -18.51
N ASP A 3 11.39 0.85 -17.49
CA ASP A 3 11.81 2.20 -17.07
C ASP A 3 12.36 2.22 -15.62
N PRO A 4 13.63 2.62 -15.39
CA PRO A 4 14.23 2.81 -14.07
C PRO A 4 13.47 3.81 -13.18
N THR A 5 12.97 4.90 -13.77
CA THR A 5 12.27 5.98 -13.05
C THR A 5 10.95 5.48 -12.47
N TYR A 6 10.19 4.70 -13.25
CA TYR A 6 8.96 4.07 -12.78
C TYR A 6 9.21 3.12 -11.59
N ARG A 7 10.30 2.33 -11.63
CA ARG A 7 10.66 1.43 -10.53
C ARG A 7 11.00 2.21 -9.25
N GLN A 8 11.68 3.35 -9.37
CA GLN A 8 12.00 4.21 -8.24
C GLN A 8 10.73 4.80 -7.60
N LYS A 9 9.85 5.40 -8.43
CA LYS A 9 8.56 5.94 -7.97
C LYS A 9 7.70 4.88 -7.29
N TYR A 10 7.62 3.68 -7.88
CA TYR A 10 6.85 2.59 -7.28
C TYR A 10 7.44 2.13 -5.93
N ARG A 11 8.77 2.04 -5.79
CA ARG A 11 9.40 1.75 -4.49
C ARG A 11 9.11 2.83 -3.45
N GLN A 12 8.98 4.08 -3.86
CA GLN A 12 8.61 5.17 -2.95
C GLN A 12 7.13 5.09 -2.56
N PHE A 13 6.24 4.78 -3.50
CA PHE A 13 4.83 4.45 -3.23
C PHE A 13 4.70 3.33 -2.17
N LEU A 14 5.40 2.21 -2.34
CA LEU A 14 5.37 1.09 -1.38
C LEU A 14 5.88 1.49 0.01
N ARG A 15 6.93 2.33 0.07
CA ARG A 15 7.43 2.88 1.33
C ARG A 15 6.38 3.74 2.02
N ARG A 16 5.68 4.61 1.29
CA ARG A 16 4.59 5.43 1.84
C ARG A 16 3.41 4.57 2.29
N LEU A 17 3.08 3.49 1.58
CA LEU A 17 2.04 2.54 1.98
C LEU A 17 2.36 1.89 3.34
N ARG A 18 3.58 1.37 3.50
CA ARG A 18 4.05 0.76 4.75
C ARG A 18 4.12 1.76 5.89
N GLN A 19 4.60 2.98 5.61
CA GLN A 19 4.67 4.07 6.58
C GLN A 19 3.26 4.42 7.10
N ALA A 20 2.30 4.63 6.19
CA ALA A 20 0.92 4.95 6.57
C ALA A 20 0.29 3.86 7.44
N ARG A 21 0.54 2.58 7.13
CA ARG A 21 0.10 1.46 7.97
C ARG A 21 0.70 1.52 9.39
N GLN A 22 2.00 1.78 9.49
CA GLN A 22 2.70 1.86 10.77
C GLN A 22 2.23 3.04 11.61
N GLU A 23 2.02 4.20 10.99
CA GLU A 23 1.45 5.39 11.65
C GLU A 23 0.02 5.13 12.14
N ALA A 24 -0.76 4.35 11.40
CA ALA A 24 -2.08 3.87 11.81
C ALA A 24 -2.03 2.78 12.90
N LYS A 25 -0.81 2.36 13.33
CA LYS A 25 -0.56 1.31 14.33
C LYS A 25 -1.21 -0.04 13.98
N LEU A 26 -1.25 -0.39 12.69
CA LEU A 26 -1.83 -1.64 12.21
C LEU A 26 -0.76 -2.65 11.80
N ARG A 27 -0.95 -3.93 12.14
CA ARG A 27 -0.17 -5.03 11.53
C ARG A 27 -0.78 -5.38 10.18
N GLN A 28 -0.03 -6.07 9.33
CA GLN A 28 -0.53 -6.53 8.03
C GLN A 28 -1.80 -7.41 8.17
N VAL A 29 -1.86 -8.27 9.20
CA VAL A 29 -3.06 -9.08 9.51
C VAL A 29 -4.28 -8.22 9.84
N ASP A 30 -4.08 -7.09 10.52
CA ASP A 30 -5.18 -6.22 10.93
C ASP A 30 -5.76 -5.48 9.71
N VAL A 31 -4.89 -5.07 8.80
CA VAL A 31 -5.27 -4.48 7.51
C VAL A 31 -6.02 -5.49 6.64
N ALA A 32 -5.45 -6.68 6.48
CA ALA A 32 -6.04 -7.74 5.68
C ALA A 32 -7.46 -8.09 6.15
N ARG A 33 -7.64 -8.25 7.47
CA ARG A 33 -8.96 -8.47 8.08
C ARG A 33 -9.94 -7.33 7.81
N LYS A 34 -9.49 -6.07 7.92
CA LYS A 34 -10.34 -4.89 7.68
C LYS A 34 -10.72 -4.70 6.21
N LEU A 35 -9.92 -5.23 5.29
CA LEU A 35 -10.18 -5.22 3.85
C LEU A 35 -10.85 -6.51 3.36
N CYS A 36 -11.19 -7.44 4.26
CA CYS A 36 -11.71 -8.77 3.91
C CYS A 36 -10.81 -9.51 2.89
N ARG A 37 -9.49 -9.41 3.05
CA ARG A 37 -8.47 -10.07 2.21
C ARG A 37 -7.60 -11.02 3.04
N PRO A 38 -6.94 -12.01 2.41
CA PRO A 38 -5.90 -12.80 3.06
C PRO A 38 -4.72 -11.94 3.51
N GLN A 39 -4.01 -12.30 4.58
CA GLN A 39 -2.80 -11.56 5.01
C GLN A 39 -1.74 -11.48 3.90
N SER A 40 -1.64 -12.52 3.07
CA SER A 40 -0.73 -12.59 1.93
C SER A 40 -1.00 -11.48 0.89
N PHE A 41 -2.23 -10.96 0.80
CA PHE A 41 -2.55 -9.80 -0.04
C PHE A 41 -1.72 -8.59 0.37
N VAL A 42 -1.78 -8.22 1.66
CA VAL A 42 -1.07 -7.04 2.19
C VAL A 42 0.44 -7.25 2.14
N SER A 43 0.92 -8.46 2.44
CA SER A 43 2.34 -8.81 2.36
C SER A 43 2.89 -8.67 0.94
N LYS A 44 2.21 -9.24 -0.06
CA LYS A 44 2.61 -9.16 -1.48
C LYS A 44 2.52 -7.75 -2.04
N VAL A 45 1.55 -6.96 -1.56
CA VAL A 45 1.45 -5.54 -1.90
C VAL A 45 2.67 -4.79 -1.35
N GLU A 46 2.98 -4.92 -0.06
CA GLU A 46 4.09 -4.20 0.56
C GLU A 46 5.48 -4.64 0.06
N SER A 47 5.64 -5.90 -0.38
CA SER A 47 6.87 -6.38 -1.02
C SER A 47 6.98 -5.95 -2.49
N GLY A 48 5.87 -5.51 -3.10
CA GLY A 48 5.80 -5.14 -4.51
C GLY A 48 5.63 -6.32 -5.48
N GLU A 49 5.47 -7.54 -4.96
CA GLU A 49 5.09 -8.73 -5.74
C GLU A 49 3.70 -8.57 -6.37
N ARG A 50 2.80 -7.85 -5.71
CA ARG A 50 1.47 -7.52 -6.23
C ARG A 50 1.32 -6.01 -6.42
N ARG A 51 0.73 -5.63 -7.55
CA ARG A 51 0.33 -4.25 -7.83
C ARG A 51 -0.93 -3.88 -7.02
N VAL A 52 -1.07 -2.59 -6.78
CA VAL A 52 -2.26 -1.98 -6.16
C VAL A 52 -2.95 -1.17 -7.24
N ASP A 53 -4.24 -1.41 -7.46
CA ASP A 53 -5.06 -0.56 -8.33
C ASP A 53 -5.60 0.67 -7.58
N VAL A 54 -6.31 1.55 -8.30
CA VAL A 54 -6.81 2.81 -7.72
C VAL A 54 -7.90 2.60 -6.67
N ILE A 55 -8.71 1.55 -6.79
CA ILE A 55 -9.79 1.24 -5.84
C ILE A 55 -9.17 0.70 -4.56
N GLU A 56 -8.24 -0.25 -4.67
CA GLU A 56 -7.49 -0.78 -3.55
C GLU A 56 -6.70 0.34 -2.83
N LEU A 57 -6.10 1.26 -3.58
CA LEU A 57 -5.42 2.42 -3.00
C LEU A 57 -6.39 3.31 -2.20
N ALA A 58 -7.60 3.55 -2.70
CA ALA A 58 -8.61 4.32 -1.98
C ALA A 58 -9.01 3.62 -0.66
N GLU A 59 -9.13 2.30 -0.66
CA GLU A 59 -9.39 1.52 0.55
C GLU A 59 -8.25 1.64 1.57
N PHE A 60 -6.99 1.50 1.14
CA PHE A 60 -5.82 1.71 1.99
C PHE A 60 -5.77 3.15 2.53
N ALA A 61 -6.00 4.14 1.68
CA ALA A 61 -5.97 5.56 2.06
C ALA A 61 -7.01 5.88 3.15
N ARG A 62 -8.25 5.41 2.96
CA ARG A 62 -9.32 5.53 3.95
C ARG A 62 -8.96 4.84 5.26
N LEU A 63 -8.46 3.60 5.17
CA LEU A 63 -8.10 2.81 6.34
C LEU A 63 -6.94 3.43 7.14
N TYR A 64 -5.95 3.97 6.45
CA TYR A 64 -4.78 4.62 7.07
C TYR A 64 -5.00 6.10 7.41
N ARG A 65 -6.19 6.65 7.11
CA ARG A 65 -6.53 8.05 7.34
C ARG A 65 -5.53 9.01 6.67
N LYS A 66 -5.18 8.71 5.41
CA LYS A 66 -4.33 9.55 4.57
C LYS A 66 -5.10 9.98 3.32
N PRO A 67 -4.90 11.22 2.82
CA PRO A 67 -5.40 11.57 1.49
C PRO A 67 -4.67 10.74 0.43
N ILE A 68 -5.31 10.49 -0.73
CA ILE A 68 -4.69 9.73 -1.84
C ILE A 68 -3.38 10.40 -2.29
N SER A 69 -3.31 11.73 -2.28
CA SER A 69 -2.11 12.51 -2.60
C SER A 69 -0.90 12.16 -1.72
N PHE A 70 -1.12 11.59 -0.54
CA PHE A 70 -0.04 11.07 0.28
C PHE A 70 0.72 9.94 -0.42
N PHE A 71 0.10 9.15 -1.30
CA PHE A 71 0.75 7.99 -1.93
C PHE A 71 1.32 8.28 -3.33
N VAL A 72 0.90 9.38 -3.96
CA VAL A 72 1.34 9.75 -5.31
C VAL A 72 2.69 10.48 -5.23
N VAL A 73 3.67 10.00 -6.00
CA VAL A 73 5.09 10.46 -6.04
C VAL A 73 5.64 10.42 -7.46
#